data_AF-A0A0L7T250-F1
#
_entry.id   AF-A0A0L7T250-F1
#
_cell.length_a   1.000
_cell.length_b   1.000
_cell.length_c   1.000
_cell.angle_alpha   90.00
_cell.angle_beta   90.00
_cell.angle_gamma   90.00
#
_symmetry.space_group_name_H-M   'P 1'
#
loop_
_entity.id
_entity.type
_entity.pdbx_description
1 polymer ?
#
loop_
_entity_poly.entity_id
_entity_poly.type
_entity_poly.pdbx_seq_one_letter_code
_entity_poly.pdbx_strand_id
1 'polypeptide(L)'
;QLTIQELSSMMRDGLKPIIFLLNNNGYTVERAIHGAEQRYNDIAAWNWTQLPQALSVHCPAQSWRVVETVQLTDVMKVIAASPRLSLVEVVLPAMDVPPLLQAVSAALNQRNSS
;
A
#
# COMPACT_ATOMS: atom_id res chain seq x y z
N GLN A 1 3.94 2.02 6.64
CA GLN A 1 5.38 1.96 6.99
C GLN A 1 5.62 1.49 8.42
N LEU A 2 4.88 2.03 9.40
CA LEU A 2 5.08 1.81 10.84
C LEU A 2 5.23 0.35 11.32
N THR A 3 4.59 -0.61 10.65
CA THR A 3 4.51 -2.02 11.08
C THR A 3 5.08 -3.00 10.05
N ILE A 4 5.96 -2.53 9.15
CA ILE A 4 6.46 -3.33 8.03
C ILE A 4 7.17 -4.62 8.46
N GLN A 5 7.78 -4.62 9.65
CA GLN A 5 8.54 -5.74 10.20
C GLN A 5 7.70 -7.02 10.37
N GLU A 6 6.38 -6.90 10.50
CA GLU A 6 5.48 -8.07 10.62
C GLU A 6 5.39 -8.89 9.34
N LEU A 7 5.82 -8.36 8.18
CA LEU A 7 6.02 -9.19 6.99
C LEU A 7 7.02 -10.32 7.25
N SER A 8 8.05 -10.08 8.07
CA SER A 8 9.02 -11.11 8.46
C SER A 8 8.36 -12.22 9.29
N SER A 9 7.51 -11.84 10.26
CA SER A 9 6.73 -12.80 11.05
C SER A 9 5.83 -13.67 10.16
N MET A 10 5.08 -13.05 9.24
CA MET A 10 4.20 -13.79 8.32
C MET A 10 4.97 -14.79 7.44
N MET A 11 6.14 -14.40 6.93
CA MET A 11 6.99 -15.29 6.13
C MET A 11 7.58 -16.43 6.97
N ARG A 12 8.05 -16.14 8.19
CA ARG A 12 8.58 -17.14 9.14
C ARG A 12 7.53 -18.19 9.47
N ASP A 13 6.28 -17.75 9.68
CA ASP A 13 5.19 -18.62 10.11
C ASP A 13 4.47 -19.30 8.92
N GLY A 14 4.97 -19.10 7.69
CA GLY A 14 4.47 -19.76 6.48
C GLY A 14 3.09 -19.29 6.04
N LEU A 15 2.65 -18.12 6.51
CA LEU A 15 1.35 -17.55 6.14
C LEU A 15 1.35 -17.11 4.67
N LYS A 16 0.18 -17.19 4.03
CA LYS A 16 0.00 -16.91 2.60
C LYS A 16 -1.01 -15.80 2.32
N PRO A 17 -0.94 -14.64 3.00
CA PRO A 17 -1.86 -13.55 2.74
C PRO A 17 -1.60 -12.91 1.37
N ILE A 18 -2.65 -12.34 0.78
CA ILE A 18 -2.54 -11.41 -0.36
C ILE A 18 -2.67 -10.00 0.22
N ILE A 19 -1.61 -9.21 0.10
CA ILE A 19 -1.51 -7.86 0.66
C ILE A 19 -1.51 -6.87 -0.50
N PHE A 20 -2.53 -6.02 -0.56
CA PHE A 20 -2.56 -4.88 -1.48
C PHE A 20 -2.01 -3.65 -0.78
N LEU A 21 -0.89 -3.15 -1.27
CA LEU A 21 -0.29 -1.90 -0.82
C LEU A 21 -0.69 -0.79 -1.80
N LEU A 22 -1.58 0.09 -1.36
CA LEU A 22 -2.00 1.23 -2.16
C LEU A 22 -0.92 2.31 -2.09
N ASN A 23 -0.17 2.49 -3.17
CA ASN A 23 0.86 3.51 -3.28
C ASN A 23 0.36 4.68 -4.13
N ASN A 24 -0.14 5.71 -3.46
CA ASN A 24 -0.53 7.00 -4.04
C ASN A 24 0.57 8.07 -3.87
N ASN A 25 1.82 7.64 -3.67
CA ASN A 25 2.97 8.49 -3.39
C ASN A 25 2.89 9.28 -2.07
N GLY A 26 2.10 8.80 -1.08
CA GLY A 26 2.02 9.37 0.26
C GLY A 26 0.85 10.32 0.50
N TYR A 27 -0.14 10.36 -0.39
CA TYR A 27 -1.11 11.45 -0.44
C TYR A 27 -2.54 10.99 -0.65
N THR A 28 -3.37 11.02 0.40
CA THR A 28 -4.83 11.12 0.20
C THR A 28 -5.61 11.67 1.39
N VAL A 29 -5.21 11.44 2.64
CA VAL A 29 -6.05 11.86 3.79
C VAL A 29 -5.54 13.13 4.48
N GLU A 30 -4.27 13.20 4.89
CA GLU A 30 -3.76 14.36 5.63
C GLU A 30 -3.74 15.64 4.78
N ARG A 31 -3.46 15.56 3.46
CA ARG A 31 -3.49 16.72 2.56
C ARG A 31 -4.89 17.19 2.18
N ALA A 32 -5.88 16.30 2.19
CA ALA A 32 -7.27 16.69 2.05
C ALA A 32 -7.78 17.40 3.31
N ILE A 33 -7.09 17.23 4.46
CA ILE A 33 -7.47 17.80 5.74
C ILE A 33 -6.74 19.11 6.07
N HIS A 34 -5.40 19.15 6.00
CA HIS A 34 -4.62 20.35 6.35
C HIS A 34 -3.32 20.43 5.55
N GLY A 35 -3.09 21.57 4.87
CA GLY A 35 -1.79 21.94 4.31
C GLY A 35 -1.30 21.04 3.17
N ALA A 36 -1.87 21.22 1.98
CA ALA A 36 -1.60 20.44 0.77
C ALA A 36 -0.15 20.49 0.23
N GLU A 37 0.78 21.16 0.90
CA GLU A 37 2.21 21.24 0.52
C GLU A 37 3.17 21.09 1.71
N GLN A 38 2.65 20.73 2.90
CA GLN A 38 3.48 20.66 4.09
C GLN A 38 4.38 19.42 4.09
N ARG A 39 5.68 19.64 4.35
CA ARG A 39 6.77 18.64 4.30
C ARG A 39 6.58 17.45 5.26
N TYR A 40 5.80 17.60 6.33
CA TYR A 40 5.51 16.48 7.26
C TYR A 40 4.59 15.42 6.65
N ASN A 41 3.90 15.73 5.55
CA ASN A 41 3.07 14.77 4.81
C ASN A 41 3.89 13.93 3.81
N ASP A 42 5.18 14.24 3.64
CA ASP A 42 6.04 13.55 2.68
C ASP A 42 6.68 12.34 3.37
N ILE A 43 6.12 11.15 3.16
CA ILE A 43 6.75 9.90 3.60
C ILE A 43 7.89 9.50 2.64
N ALA A 44 8.97 8.94 3.19
CA ALA A 44 10.06 8.44 2.35
C ALA A 44 9.55 7.36 1.39
N ALA A 45 9.82 7.52 0.10
CA ALA A 45 9.46 6.52 -0.91
C ALA A 45 10.31 5.26 -0.70
N TRP A 46 9.63 4.12 -0.50
CA TRP A 46 10.29 2.83 -0.34
C TRP A 46 10.11 1.99 -1.60
N ASN A 47 11.08 1.12 -1.86
CA ASN A 47 10.93 0.07 -2.86
C ASN A 47 10.16 -1.11 -2.26
N TRP A 48 8.84 -0.98 -2.21
CA TRP A 48 7.96 -1.90 -1.50
C TRP A 48 8.12 -3.36 -1.92
N THR A 49 8.28 -3.60 -3.22
CA THR A 49 8.41 -4.95 -3.78
C THR A 49 9.72 -5.65 -3.43
N GLN A 50 10.71 -4.93 -2.90
CA GLN A 50 11.99 -5.49 -2.42
C GLN A 50 11.99 -5.79 -0.91
N LEU A 51 11.00 -5.30 -0.16
CA LEU A 51 10.98 -5.46 1.30
C LEU A 51 10.84 -6.91 1.76
N PRO A 52 10.03 -7.78 1.12
CA PRO A 52 9.97 -9.17 1.52
C PRO A 52 11.34 -9.86 1.42
N GLN A 53 12.14 -9.56 0.38
CA GLN A 53 13.50 -10.10 0.24
C GLN A 53 14.46 -9.51 1.27
N ALA A 54 14.32 -8.22 1.61
CA ALA A 54 15.13 -7.59 2.66
C ALA A 54 14.83 -8.16 4.06
N LEU A 55 13.61 -8.66 4.29
CA LEU A 55 13.13 -9.15 5.58
C LEU A 55 13.20 -10.69 5.73
N SER A 56 13.70 -11.40 4.72
CA SER A 56 13.87 -12.86 4.76
C SER A 56 15.00 -13.34 3.85
N VAL A 57 15.95 -14.10 4.41
CA VAL A 57 17.08 -14.69 3.67
C VAL A 57 16.63 -15.67 2.60
N HIS A 58 15.58 -16.45 2.89
CA HIS A 58 14.95 -17.38 1.96
C HIS A 58 13.52 -16.95 1.72
N CYS A 59 13.34 -15.84 1.00
CA CYS A 59 12.05 -15.21 0.80
C CYS A 59 11.08 -16.15 0.05
N PRO A 60 9.99 -16.61 0.70
CA PRO A 60 8.97 -17.42 0.05
C PRO A 60 7.90 -16.57 -0.64
N ALA A 61 7.93 -15.25 -0.42
CA ALA A 61 6.94 -14.32 -0.89
C ALA A 61 7.14 -13.96 -2.37
N GLN A 62 6.05 -13.53 -2.99
CA GLN A 62 6.04 -12.97 -4.32
C GLN A 62 5.63 -11.51 -4.24
N SER A 63 6.13 -10.69 -5.17
CA SER A 63 5.86 -9.25 -5.16
C SER A 63 5.70 -8.70 -6.56
N TRP A 64 4.73 -7.80 -6.71
CA TRP A 64 4.44 -7.14 -7.98
C TRP A 64 4.16 -5.68 -7.76
N ARG A 65 4.53 -4.87 -8.75
CA ARG A 65 4.09 -3.49 -8.89
C ARG A 65 3.14 -3.42 -10.06
N VAL A 66 1.95 -2.89 -9.83
CA VAL A 66 0.91 -2.72 -10.85
C VAL A 66 0.54 -1.24 -10.94
N VAL A 67 0.48 -0.74 -12.16
CA VAL A 67 0.07 0.64 -12.51
C VAL A 67 -1.24 0.66 -13.29
N GLU A 68 -1.66 -0.49 -13.83
CA GLU A 68 -2.85 -0.64 -14.66
C GLU A 68 -3.72 -1.83 -14.22
N THR A 69 -5.04 -1.72 -14.44
CA THR A 69 -6.02 -2.75 -14.07
C THR A 69 -5.78 -4.10 -14.76
N VAL A 70 -5.27 -4.08 -16.01
CA VAL A 70 -4.94 -5.31 -16.74
C VAL A 70 -3.82 -6.09 -16.04
N GLN A 71 -2.80 -5.40 -15.55
CA GLN A 71 -1.68 -5.99 -14.81
C GLN A 71 -2.17 -6.61 -13.49
N LEU A 72 -3.07 -5.90 -12.78
CA LEU A 72 -3.69 -6.43 -11.57
C LEU A 72 -4.43 -7.74 -11.85
N THR A 73 -5.21 -7.78 -12.93
CA THR A 73 -5.96 -8.99 -13.33
C THR A 73 -5.02 -10.17 -13.62
N ASP A 74 -3.91 -9.93 -14.31
CA ASP A 74 -2.94 -10.98 -14.63
C ASP A 74 -2.17 -11.46 -13.40
N VAL A 75 -1.78 -10.54 -12.50
CA VAL A 75 -1.18 -10.89 -11.21
C VAL A 75 -2.13 -11.76 -10.38
N MET A 76 -3.42 -11.44 -10.35
CA MET A 76 -4.40 -12.25 -9.62
C MET A 76 -4.51 -13.69 -10.14
N LYS A 77 -4.38 -13.89 -11.47
CA LYS A 77 -4.32 -15.26 -12.04
C LYS A 77 -3.08 -16.02 -11.57
N VAL A 78 -1.93 -15.35 -11.53
CA VAL A 78 -0.67 -15.96 -11.05
C VAL A 78 -0.76 -16.34 -9.58
N ILE A 79 -1.28 -15.45 -8.74
CA ILE A 79 -1.46 -15.69 -7.30
C ILE A 79 -2.41 -16.86 -7.05
N ALA A 80 -3.52 -16.93 -7.79
CA ALA A 80 -4.47 -18.04 -7.68
C ALA A 80 -3.84 -19.39 -8.04
N ALA A 81 -2.93 -19.41 -9.03
CA ALA A 81 -2.25 -20.62 -9.46
C ALA A 81 -1.09 -21.06 -8.53
N SER A 82 -0.51 -20.14 -7.77
CA SER A 82 0.63 -20.42 -6.88
C SER A 82 0.49 -19.71 -5.53
N PRO A 83 -0.36 -20.23 -4.61
CA PRO A 83 -0.63 -19.57 -3.34
C PRO A 83 0.62 -19.47 -2.44
N ARG A 84 1.07 -18.23 -2.24
CA ARG A 84 2.18 -17.80 -1.36
C ARG A 84 1.82 -16.46 -0.75
N LEU A 85 2.63 -15.98 0.20
CA LEU A 85 2.54 -14.58 0.62
C LEU A 85 2.76 -13.70 -0.61
N SER A 86 1.83 -12.81 -0.90
CA SER A 86 1.83 -12.00 -2.11
C SER A 86 1.69 -10.53 -1.76
N LEU A 87 2.69 -9.72 -2.08
CA LEU A 87 2.64 -8.27 -1.93
C LEU A 87 2.39 -7.61 -3.30
N VAL A 88 1.24 -6.98 -3.46
CA VAL A 88 0.87 -6.26 -4.69
C VAL A 88 0.87 -4.77 -4.39
N GLU A 89 1.91 -4.07 -4.83
CA GLU A 89 1.97 -2.61 -4.84
C GLU A 89 1.07 -2.09 -5.97
N VAL A 90 -0.05 -1.49 -5.62
CA VAL A 90 -0.98 -0.84 -6.55
C VAL A 90 -0.67 0.65 -6.58
N VAL A 91 -0.09 1.10 -7.69
CA VAL A 91 0.21 2.51 -7.90
C VAL A 91 -1.05 3.24 -8.32
N LEU A 92 -1.40 4.28 -7.55
CA LEU A 92 -2.58 5.11 -7.79
C LEU A 92 -2.14 6.54 -8.11
N PRO A 93 -2.92 7.28 -8.93
CA PRO A 93 -2.76 8.73 -9.03
C PRO A 93 -2.93 9.38 -7.65
N ALA A 94 -2.14 10.42 -7.36
CA ALA A 94 -2.16 11.09 -6.06
C ALA A 94 -3.53 11.70 -5.67
N MET A 95 -4.40 11.97 -6.66
CA MET A 95 -5.73 12.57 -6.46
C MET A 95 -6.87 11.55 -6.57
N ASP A 96 -6.56 10.26 -6.74
CA ASP A 96 -7.58 9.22 -6.85
C ASP A 96 -8.08 8.82 -5.45
N VAL A 97 -8.95 9.67 -4.90
CA VAL A 97 -9.60 9.46 -3.61
C VAL A 97 -11.01 8.89 -3.88
N PRO A 98 -11.32 7.65 -3.44
CA PRO A 98 -12.66 7.10 -3.53
C PRO A 98 -13.70 8.04 -2.91
N PRO A 99 -14.95 8.09 -3.42
CA PRO A 99 -15.99 8.98 -2.90
C PRO A 99 -16.20 8.89 -1.38
N LEU A 100 -16.05 7.68 -0.81
CA LEU A 100 -16.15 7.45 0.63
C LEU A 100 -15.04 8.15 1.43
N LEU A 101 -13.80 8.12 0.94
CA LEU A 101 -12.66 8.79 1.58
C LEU A 101 -12.80 10.31 1.51
N GLN A 102 -13.38 10.85 0.44
CA GLN A 102 -13.69 12.28 0.36
C GLN A 102 -14.71 12.71 1.42
N ALA A 103 -15.78 11.93 1.61
CA ALA A 103 -16.81 12.21 2.61
C ALA A 103 -16.27 12.18 4.05
N VAL A 104 -15.45 11.17 4.38
CA VAL A 104 -14.81 11.05 5.70
C VAL A 104 -13.81 12.17 5.94
N SER A 105 -12.99 12.51 4.94
CA SER A 105 -12.04 13.61 5.03
C SER A 105 -12.71 14.98 5.23
N ALA A 106 -13.82 15.24 4.53
CA ALA A 106 -14.61 16.46 4.69
C ALA A 106 -15.22 16.59 6.09
N ALA A 107 -15.69 15.48 6.67
CA ALA A 107 -16.25 15.47 8.02
C ALA A 107 -15.18 15.70 9.11
N LEU A 108 -13.97 15.16 8.92
CA LEU A 108 -12.84 15.39 9.84
C LEU A 108 -12.36 16.85 9.79
N ASN A 109 -12.38 17.48 8.62
CA ASN A 109 -12.04 18.89 8.45
C ASN A 109 -12.93 19.86 9.22
N GLN A 110 -14.25 19.66 9.14
CA GLN A 110 -15.21 20.52 9.82
C GLN A 110 -15.04 20.48 11.34
N ARG A 111 -14.57 19.35 11.88
CA ARG A 111 -14.36 19.18 13.33
C ARG A 111 -13.01 19.71 13.83
N ASN A 112 -11.97 19.67 13.00
CA ASN A 112 -10.62 20.14 13.37
C ASN A 112 -10.41 21.65 13.16
N SER A 113 -11.37 22.35 12.56
CA SER A 113 -11.35 23.81 12.35
C SER A 113 -12.20 24.58 13.37
N SER A 114 -12.65 23.91 14.44
CA SER A 114 -13.36 24.49 15.59
C SER A 114 -12.46 24.60 16.82
#